data_AF-A0A1A6BEU8-F1
#
_entry.id   AF-A0A1A6BEU8-F1
#
_cell.length_a   1.000
_cell.length_b   1.000
_cell.length_c   1.000
_cell.angle_alpha   90.00
_cell.angle_beta   90.00
_cell.angle_gamma   90.00
#
_symmetry.space_group_name_H-M   'P 1'
#
loop_
_entity.id
_entity.type
_entity.pdbx_description
1 polymer ?
#
loop_
_entity_poly.entity_id
_entity_poly.type
_entity_poly.pdbx_seq_one_letter_code
_entity_poly.pdbx_strand_id
1 'polypeptide(L)'
;MRVDKSPLRQQNTAHLIALRLWPAHRESPQLVEKEQLVQETDATCDVVKVPLISTAPRPSSSDSLRLGVLCNTKWNAAKLLLLTVRQLVDHGLRLESVNYYDKAHFYCNADAESIAEIASDNDIAITAIGDCAWSFSACINDALHLERAGIPTVVFVTSEFEIEALLQRELAGMPGLTPGVAEHPISSLTTEQLQRCAAKMASQARRIWFGADGALETAMFDAGASR
;
A
#
# COMPACT_ATOMS: atom_id res chain seq x y z
N MET A 1 55.17 29.71 -26.85
CA MET A 1 56.16 28.63 -27.10
C MET A 1 57.01 28.41 -25.86
N ARG A 2 56.61 27.44 -25.03
CA ARG A 2 57.44 26.60 -24.14
C ARG A 2 56.48 25.73 -23.34
N VAL A 3 56.29 24.54 -23.87
CA VAL A 3 55.66 23.40 -23.19
C VAL A 3 56.82 22.60 -22.60
N ASP A 4 56.63 22.11 -21.37
CA ASP A 4 56.99 20.78 -20.89
C ASP A 4 57.47 20.80 -19.41
N LYS A 5 56.76 20.02 -18.59
CA LYS A 5 57.26 18.87 -17.80
C LYS A 5 56.43 18.66 -16.54
N SER A 6 55.53 17.69 -16.63
CA SER A 6 54.90 16.98 -15.52
C SER A 6 55.90 16.52 -14.45
N PRO A 7 55.45 16.39 -13.19
CA PRO A 7 55.99 15.35 -12.33
C PRO A 7 54.92 14.44 -11.68
N LEU A 8 55.34 13.18 -11.61
CA LEU A 8 54.93 12.04 -10.78
C LEU A 8 54.62 12.45 -9.32
N ARG A 9 53.49 12.01 -8.73
CA ARG A 9 53.26 10.72 -8.03
C ARG A 9 53.79 10.69 -6.56
N GLN A 10 52.87 10.95 -5.61
CA GLN A 10 52.86 10.51 -4.20
C GLN A 10 51.37 10.41 -3.81
N GLN A 11 50.71 9.23 -3.80
CA GLN A 11 50.67 8.18 -2.76
C GLN A 11 50.44 8.67 -1.32
N ASN A 12 49.18 8.62 -0.88
CA ASN A 12 48.75 8.26 0.47
C ASN A 12 47.30 7.74 0.35
N THR A 13 46.94 6.47 0.52
CA THR A 13 46.94 5.55 1.70
C THR A 13 45.49 5.27 2.12
N ALA A 14 45.19 3.98 2.32
CA ALA A 14 44.00 3.37 2.94
C ALA A 14 42.71 3.19 2.12
N HIS A 15 42.71 2.19 1.24
CA HIS A 15 41.60 1.23 1.07
C HIS A 15 42.27 -0.13 0.81
N LEU A 16 41.94 -1.17 1.59
CA LEU A 16 42.02 -2.60 1.24
C LEU A 16 41.93 -3.44 2.54
N ILE A 17 40.78 -4.08 2.77
CA ILE A 17 40.67 -5.26 3.65
C ILE A 17 40.34 -6.47 2.76
N ALA A 18 41.40 -7.23 2.53
CA ALA A 18 41.54 -8.66 2.27
C ALA A 18 40.33 -9.48 1.76
N LEU A 19 40.33 -9.76 0.45
CA LEU A 19 40.03 -11.07 -0.11
C LEU A 19 41.18 -12.04 0.24
N ARG A 20 40.91 -13.10 1.03
CA ARG A 20 41.76 -14.30 1.14
C ARG A 20 41.00 -15.44 0.50
N LEU A 21 41.36 -15.83 -0.73
CA LEU A 21 42.33 -16.90 -1.04
C LEU A 21 41.89 -18.27 -0.50
N TRP A 22 41.15 -18.96 -1.37
CA TRP A 22 40.92 -20.40 -1.38
C TRP A 22 42.22 -21.12 -1.78
N PRO A 23 42.83 -21.97 -0.93
CA PRO A 23 43.97 -22.78 -1.33
C PRO A 23 43.51 -24.14 -1.88
N ALA A 24 43.99 -24.45 -3.08
CA ALA A 24 43.98 -25.79 -3.64
C ALA A 24 45.02 -26.69 -2.95
N HIS A 25 44.66 -27.96 -2.79
CA HIS A 25 45.46 -29.14 -2.43
C HIS A 25 46.15 -29.19 -1.05
N ARG A 26 45.55 -29.98 -0.15
CA ARG A 26 46.28 -30.89 0.75
C ARG A 26 45.59 -32.25 0.79
N GLU A 27 46.44 -33.27 0.83
CA GLU A 27 46.15 -34.70 0.79
C GLU A 27 45.17 -35.18 1.86
N SER A 28 44.42 -36.22 1.51
CA SER A 28 43.32 -36.82 2.26
C SER A 28 43.77 -37.52 3.55
N PRO A 29 43.12 -37.23 4.70
CA PRO A 29 43.02 -38.16 5.80
C PRO A 29 41.64 -38.86 5.76
N GLN A 30 41.71 -40.18 5.65
CA GLN A 30 40.66 -41.20 5.84
C GLN A 30 39.27 -40.71 6.27
N LEU A 31 38.29 -40.97 5.40
CA LEU A 31 36.85 -40.89 5.71
C LEU A 31 36.53 -41.85 6.85
N VAL A 32 36.43 -41.32 8.06
CA VAL A 32 35.69 -41.97 9.14
C VAL A 32 34.22 -41.66 8.87
N GLU A 33 33.44 -42.69 8.52
CA GLU A 33 31.99 -42.62 8.47
C GLU A 33 31.45 -42.07 9.79
N LYS A 34 30.94 -40.84 9.73
CA LYS A 34 30.08 -40.28 10.77
C LYS A 34 28.67 -40.20 10.20
N GLU A 35 28.01 -41.35 10.13
CA GLU A 35 26.55 -41.39 10.23
C GLU A 35 26.20 -40.93 11.65
N GLN A 36 25.96 -39.63 11.84
CA GLN A 36 25.35 -39.14 13.06
C GLN A 36 24.63 -37.81 12.84
N LEU A 37 23.30 -37.90 12.98
CA LEU A 37 22.35 -36.83 13.27
C LEU A 37 22.10 -35.80 12.17
N VAL A 38 21.41 -36.22 11.10
CA VAL A 38 20.32 -35.38 10.59
C VAL A 38 19.21 -35.51 11.62
N GLN A 39 19.11 -34.55 12.55
CA GLN A 39 17.85 -34.36 13.23
C GLN A 39 16.89 -33.83 12.18
N GLU A 40 16.00 -34.70 11.74
CA GLU A 40 14.74 -34.34 11.12
C GLU A 40 14.06 -33.37 12.12
N THR A 41 14.25 -32.07 11.93
CA THR A 41 13.32 -31.10 12.49
C THR A 41 12.04 -31.37 11.74
N ASP A 42 11.12 -32.05 12.40
CA ASP A 42 9.73 -32.18 12.00
C ASP A 42 9.20 -30.75 11.89
N ALA A 43 9.40 -30.13 10.73
CA ALA A 43 8.92 -28.80 10.41
C ALA A 43 7.43 -28.95 10.11
N THR A 44 6.66 -29.31 11.15
CA THR A 44 5.23 -29.14 11.12
C THR A 44 5.01 -27.66 10.87
N CYS A 45 4.45 -27.35 9.70
CA CYS A 45 3.94 -26.02 9.42
C CYS A 45 2.72 -25.85 10.34
N ASP A 46 2.98 -25.44 11.58
CA ASP A 46 1.93 -25.24 12.56
C ASP A 46 1.01 -24.13 12.05
N VAL A 47 -0.29 -24.43 11.98
CA VAL A 47 -1.29 -23.47 11.53
C VAL A 47 -1.41 -22.38 12.60
N VAL A 48 -0.83 -21.21 12.32
CA VAL A 48 -0.99 -20.03 13.17
C VAL A 48 -2.43 -19.51 13.03
N LYS A 49 -3.20 -19.60 14.12
CA LYS A 49 -4.53 -18.99 14.18
C LYS A 49 -4.39 -17.50 14.50
N VAL A 50 -4.81 -16.66 13.56
CA VAL A 50 -4.88 -15.20 13.76
C VAL A 50 -6.27 -14.86 14.34
N PRO A 51 -6.35 -14.11 15.47
CA PRO A 51 -7.63 -13.64 15.99
C PRO A 51 -8.35 -12.74 14.99
N LEU A 52 -9.66 -12.93 14.83
CA LEU A 52 -10.49 -12.10 13.97
C LEU A 52 -10.82 -10.76 14.64
N ILE A 53 -10.59 -9.68 13.91
CA ILE A 53 -10.87 -8.29 14.26
C ILE A 53 -11.93 -7.79 13.27
N SER A 54 -13.06 -7.30 13.80
CA SER A 54 -14.09 -6.69 12.98
C SER A 54 -13.58 -5.39 12.37
N THR A 55 -14.00 -5.11 11.14
CA THR A 55 -13.87 -3.78 10.56
C THR A 55 -14.83 -2.78 11.24
N ALA A 56 -14.58 -1.49 11.05
CA ALA A 56 -15.43 -0.41 11.51
C ALA A 56 -16.84 -0.50 10.91
N PRO A 57 -17.86 -0.03 11.63
CA PRO A 57 -19.22 0.05 11.11
C PRO A 57 -19.26 0.85 9.81
N ARG A 58 -19.88 0.29 8.78
CA ARG A 58 -20.14 1.02 7.53
C ARG A 58 -21.20 2.10 7.77
N PRO A 59 -21.14 3.26 7.09
CA PRO A 59 -22.18 4.28 7.22
C PRO A 59 -23.51 3.77 6.64
N SER A 60 -24.61 4.17 7.27
CA SER A 60 -25.98 3.81 6.85
C SER A 60 -26.61 4.80 5.87
N SER A 61 -25.93 5.91 5.58
CA SER A 61 -26.37 6.96 4.66
C SER A 61 -25.18 7.54 3.91
N SER A 62 -25.42 7.98 2.67
CA SER A 62 -24.48 8.71 1.82
C SER A 62 -24.60 10.23 1.93
N ASP A 63 -25.42 10.72 2.87
CA ASP A 63 -25.72 12.14 3.02
C ASP A 63 -24.91 12.81 4.15
N SER A 64 -24.29 13.94 3.82
CA SER A 64 -23.59 14.84 4.74
C SER A 64 -22.43 14.20 5.51
N LEU A 65 -21.59 13.42 4.82
CA LEU A 65 -20.42 12.77 5.44
C LEU A 65 -19.17 13.68 5.41
N ARG A 66 -18.35 13.60 6.43
CA ARG A 66 -16.99 14.17 6.46
C ARG A 66 -16.01 13.14 5.92
N LEU A 67 -15.32 13.44 4.83
CA LEU A 67 -14.39 12.51 4.18
C LEU A 67 -12.93 12.86 4.48
N GLY A 68 -12.21 11.91 5.08
CA GLY A 68 -10.75 11.97 5.23
C GLY A 68 -10.03 11.38 4.01
N VAL A 69 -9.10 12.13 3.43
CA VAL A 69 -8.28 11.69 2.29
C VAL A 69 -6.83 11.61 2.73
N LEU A 70 -6.32 10.40 2.96
CA LEU A 70 -4.92 10.17 3.33
C LEU A 70 -4.07 9.85 2.10
N CYS A 71 -3.31 10.84 1.65
CA CYS A 71 -2.41 10.76 0.51
C CYS A 71 -1.04 10.21 0.93
N ASN A 72 -0.54 9.21 0.21
CA ASN A 72 0.79 8.66 0.46
C ASN A 72 1.93 9.45 -0.21
N THR A 73 1.65 10.62 -0.77
CA THR A 73 2.63 11.55 -1.38
C THR A 73 3.43 11.03 -2.58
N LYS A 74 3.05 9.87 -3.16
CA LYS A 74 3.61 9.43 -4.44
C LYS A 74 3.21 10.34 -5.60
N TRP A 75 4.02 10.29 -6.66
CA TRP A 75 3.69 10.94 -7.93
C TRP A 75 2.30 10.52 -8.39
N ASN A 76 1.49 11.48 -8.83
CA ASN A 76 0.07 11.33 -9.18
C ASN A 76 -0.91 10.90 -8.06
N ALA A 77 -0.47 10.51 -6.86
CA ALA A 77 -1.39 10.04 -5.80
C ALA A 77 -2.40 11.12 -5.38
N ALA A 78 -1.92 12.32 -5.05
CA ALA A 78 -2.79 13.45 -4.68
C ALA A 78 -3.79 13.78 -5.80
N LYS A 79 -3.31 13.84 -7.06
CA LYS A 79 -4.16 14.12 -8.22
C LYS A 79 -5.22 13.04 -8.45
N LEU A 80 -4.85 11.77 -8.30
CA LEU A 80 -5.77 10.64 -8.43
C LEU A 80 -6.84 10.67 -7.34
N LEU A 81 -6.45 10.93 -6.09
CA LEU A 81 -7.37 11.05 -4.96
C LEU A 81 -8.33 12.23 -5.15
N LEU A 82 -7.83 13.41 -5.56
CA LEU A 82 -8.66 14.58 -5.89
C LEU A 82 -9.69 14.27 -6.99
N LEU A 83 -9.26 13.62 -8.06
CA LEU A 83 -10.17 13.19 -9.13
C LEU A 83 -11.19 12.16 -8.64
N THR A 84 -10.79 11.27 -7.73
CA THR A 84 -11.68 10.26 -7.14
C THR A 84 -12.75 10.92 -6.27
N VAL A 85 -12.38 11.87 -5.41
CA VAL A 85 -13.32 12.69 -4.62
C VAL A 85 -14.29 13.42 -5.53
N ARG A 86 -13.78 14.04 -6.60
CA ARG A 86 -14.64 14.71 -7.58
C ARG A 86 -15.65 13.76 -8.20
N GLN A 87 -15.23 12.56 -8.62
CA GLN A 87 -16.15 11.55 -9.14
C GLN A 87 -17.19 11.14 -8.09
N LEU A 88 -16.80 10.95 -6.83
CA LEU A 88 -17.77 10.64 -5.76
C LEU A 88 -18.87 11.72 -5.64
N VAL A 89 -18.48 12.99 -5.63
CA VAL A 89 -19.42 14.13 -5.52
C VAL A 89 -20.26 14.30 -6.79
N ASP A 90 -19.64 14.27 -7.97
CA ASP A 90 -20.32 14.40 -9.27
C ASP A 90 -21.39 13.30 -9.43
N HIS A 91 -21.23 12.16 -8.75
CA HIS A 91 -22.17 11.03 -8.77
C HIS A 91 -23.06 10.93 -7.52
N GLY A 92 -23.18 11.99 -6.73
CA GLY A 92 -24.26 12.12 -5.73
C GLY A 92 -23.86 11.83 -4.29
N LEU A 93 -22.59 11.52 -3.99
CA LEU A 93 -22.13 11.50 -2.60
C LEU A 93 -22.15 12.92 -2.04
N ARG A 94 -22.97 13.17 -1.01
CA ARG A 94 -23.04 14.49 -0.38
C ARG A 94 -22.06 14.56 0.77
N LEU A 95 -21.00 15.32 0.59
CA LEU A 95 -19.98 15.53 1.61
C LEU A 95 -20.23 16.86 2.34
N GLU A 96 -20.18 16.83 3.67
CA GLU A 96 -20.16 18.04 4.49
C GLU A 96 -18.80 18.74 4.35
N SER A 97 -17.73 17.95 4.40
CA SER A 97 -16.35 18.41 4.27
C SER A 97 -15.46 17.34 3.67
N VAL A 98 -14.32 17.77 3.12
CA VAL A 98 -13.23 16.88 2.68
C VAL A 98 -11.94 17.37 3.31
N ASN A 99 -11.37 16.55 4.19
CA ASN A 99 -10.15 16.84 4.92
C ASN A 99 -8.99 16.06 4.29
N TYR A 100 -7.92 16.76 3.92
CA TYR A 100 -6.77 16.16 3.24
C TYR A 100 -5.59 16.04 4.20
N TYR A 101 -5.00 14.84 4.23
CA TYR A 101 -3.86 14.48 5.07
C TYR A 101 -2.76 13.91 4.20
N ASP A 102 -1.52 14.27 4.49
CA ASP A 102 -0.35 13.75 3.80
C ASP A 102 0.49 12.91 4.76
N LYS A 103 0.92 11.75 4.27
CA LYS A 103 1.93 10.95 4.97
C LYS A 103 3.29 11.61 4.84
N ALA A 104 4.12 11.52 5.89
CA ALA A 104 5.50 11.98 5.85
C ALA A 104 6.27 11.36 4.66
N HIS A 105 6.13 10.05 4.46
CA HIS A 105 6.72 9.33 3.33
C HIS A 105 5.80 8.18 2.86
N PHE A 106 5.84 7.87 1.57
CA PHE A 106 5.00 6.85 0.95
C PHE A 106 5.20 5.42 1.48
N TYR A 107 6.36 5.12 2.05
CA TYR A 107 6.76 3.80 2.53
C TYR A 107 6.64 3.63 4.05
N CYS A 108 6.37 4.72 4.78
CA CYS A 108 6.09 4.66 6.21
C CYS A 108 4.59 4.54 6.43
N ASN A 109 4.17 3.97 7.56
CA ASN A 109 2.78 4.09 7.99
C ASN A 109 2.52 5.55 8.41
N ALA A 110 1.25 6.00 8.36
CA ALA A 110 0.82 7.19 9.08
C ALA A 110 1.05 6.99 10.58
N ASP A 111 1.50 8.04 11.25
CA ASP A 111 1.71 8.01 12.70
C ASP A 111 0.37 7.96 13.45
N ALA A 112 0.42 7.56 14.72
CA ALA A 112 -0.78 7.35 15.52
C ALA A 112 -1.58 8.64 15.78
N GLU A 113 -0.91 9.80 15.80
CA GLU A 113 -1.57 11.10 15.98
C GLU A 113 -2.39 11.45 14.73
N SER A 114 -1.79 11.30 13.54
CA SER A 114 -2.48 11.45 12.26
C SER A 114 -3.69 10.50 12.14
N ILE A 115 -3.55 9.22 12.54
CA ILE A 115 -4.67 8.27 12.54
C ILE A 115 -5.80 8.72 13.46
N ALA A 116 -5.47 9.19 14.67
CA ALA A 116 -6.45 9.65 15.64
C ALA A 116 -7.16 10.93 15.17
N GLU A 117 -6.43 11.87 14.56
CA GLU A 117 -6.98 13.07 13.96
C GLU A 117 -7.97 12.73 12.83
N ILE A 118 -7.56 11.86 11.90
CA ILE A 118 -8.43 11.42 10.80
C ILE A 118 -9.71 10.77 11.35
N ALA A 119 -9.60 9.90 12.36
CA ALA A 119 -10.74 9.21 12.93
C ALA A 119 -11.69 10.13 13.72
N SER A 120 -11.17 11.19 14.35
CA SER A 120 -11.98 12.20 15.05
C SER A 120 -12.76 13.09 14.08
N ASP A 121 -12.09 13.51 13.01
CA ASP A 121 -12.56 14.62 12.18
C ASP A 121 -13.43 14.17 11.00
N ASN A 122 -13.50 12.85 10.76
CA ASN A 122 -14.12 12.28 9.57
C ASN A 122 -15.02 11.09 9.91
N ASP A 123 -15.98 10.81 9.01
CA ASP A 123 -16.91 9.69 9.14
C ASP A 123 -16.52 8.51 8.23
N ILE A 124 -15.82 8.79 7.13
CA ILE A 124 -15.27 7.82 6.19
C ILE A 124 -13.85 8.26 5.79
N ALA A 125 -13.00 7.30 5.42
CA ALA A 125 -11.65 7.59 4.94
C ALA A 125 -11.30 6.86 3.64
N ILE A 126 -10.47 7.50 2.81
CA ILE A 126 -9.87 6.91 1.60
C ILE A 126 -8.36 7.11 1.61
N THR A 127 -7.60 6.08 1.24
CA THR A 127 -6.14 6.18 1.07
C THR A 127 -5.64 5.51 -0.20
N ALA A 128 -4.64 6.13 -0.84
CA ALA A 128 -3.98 5.61 -2.04
C ALA A 128 -2.56 6.22 -2.21
N ILE A 129 -1.65 5.63 -2.99
CA ILE A 129 -1.78 4.36 -3.71
C ILE A 129 -0.69 3.34 -3.38
N GLY A 130 -1.11 2.11 -3.13
CA GLY A 130 -0.24 0.94 -3.05
C GLY A 130 0.17 0.41 -4.42
N ASP A 131 1.18 1.00 -5.08
CA ASP A 131 1.66 0.59 -6.42
C ASP A 131 3.10 0.01 -6.42
N CYS A 132 3.75 -0.13 -5.27
CA CYS A 132 4.97 -0.92 -5.11
C CYS A 132 4.97 -1.61 -3.73
N ALA A 133 5.83 -2.61 -3.54
CA ALA A 133 5.83 -3.45 -2.34
C ALA A 133 5.76 -2.67 -1.00
N TRP A 134 6.60 -1.65 -0.84
CA TRP A 134 6.62 -0.84 0.39
C TRP A 134 5.38 0.04 0.55
N SER A 135 4.95 0.73 -0.50
CA SER A 135 3.80 1.65 -0.37
C SER A 135 2.48 0.90 -0.28
N PHE A 136 2.38 -0.26 -0.94
CA PHE A 136 1.25 -1.16 -0.80
C PHE A 136 1.10 -1.60 0.66
N SER A 137 2.17 -2.14 1.25
CA SER A 137 2.09 -2.63 2.63
C SER A 137 1.78 -1.49 3.61
N ALA A 138 2.37 -0.31 3.42
CA ALA A 138 2.10 0.86 4.24
C ALA A 138 0.64 1.34 4.12
N CYS A 139 0.09 1.45 2.91
CA CYS A 139 -1.31 1.85 2.70
C CYS A 139 -2.31 0.86 3.33
N ILE A 140 -2.04 -0.45 3.25
CA ILE A 140 -2.88 -1.44 3.94
C ILE A 140 -2.79 -1.27 5.46
N ASN A 141 -1.60 -1.05 6.02
CA ASN A 141 -1.45 -0.82 7.46
C ASN A 141 -2.19 0.44 7.93
N ASP A 142 -2.16 1.52 7.14
CA ASP A 142 -2.91 2.74 7.46
C ASP A 142 -4.40 2.45 7.51
N ALA A 143 -4.93 1.73 6.52
CA ALA A 143 -6.33 1.35 6.50
C ALA A 143 -6.71 0.44 7.67
N LEU A 144 -5.85 -0.52 8.05
CA LEU A 144 -6.05 -1.35 9.23
C LEU A 144 -6.07 -0.50 10.51
N HIS A 145 -5.23 0.53 10.62
CA HIS A 145 -5.21 1.43 11.77
C HIS A 145 -6.43 2.34 11.83
N LEU A 146 -6.85 2.89 10.70
CA LEU A 146 -8.08 3.68 10.57
C LEU A 146 -9.33 2.85 10.93
N GLU A 147 -9.42 1.63 10.41
CA GLU A 147 -10.51 0.69 10.74
C GLU A 147 -10.54 0.33 12.23
N ARG A 148 -9.37 0.12 12.84
CA ARG A 148 -9.26 -0.10 14.30
C ARG A 148 -9.64 1.14 15.11
N ALA A 149 -9.44 2.33 14.56
CA ALA A 149 -9.87 3.60 15.15
C ALA A 149 -11.38 3.87 14.95
N GLY A 150 -12.10 2.97 14.29
CA GLY A 150 -13.55 3.04 14.13
C GLY A 150 -14.01 3.81 12.89
N ILE A 151 -13.10 4.20 12.00
CA ILE A 151 -13.46 4.90 10.76
C ILE A 151 -13.45 3.91 9.55
N PRO A 152 -14.61 3.70 8.90
CA PRO A 152 -14.69 2.85 7.71
C PRO A 152 -13.84 3.40 6.56
N THR A 153 -12.89 2.59 6.11
CA THR A 153 -11.82 3.03 5.21
C THR A 153 -11.80 2.24 3.91
N VAL A 154 -11.58 2.94 2.80
CA VAL A 154 -11.26 2.36 1.49
C VAL A 154 -9.79 2.59 1.20
N VAL A 155 -9.04 1.52 0.98
CA VAL A 155 -7.65 1.58 0.54
C VAL A 155 -7.54 1.11 -0.91
N PHE A 156 -6.82 1.87 -1.73
CA PHE A 156 -6.54 1.49 -3.11
C PHE A 156 -5.10 1.00 -3.29
N VAL A 157 -5.02 -0.16 -3.92
CA VAL A 157 -3.77 -0.83 -4.34
C VAL A 157 -3.86 -1.09 -5.84
N THR A 158 -2.73 -1.23 -6.52
CA THR A 158 -2.78 -1.57 -7.95
C THR A 158 -3.02 -3.07 -8.16
N SER A 159 -3.49 -3.44 -9.35
CA SER A 159 -3.75 -4.84 -9.75
C SER A 159 -2.62 -5.82 -9.42
N GLU A 160 -1.36 -5.39 -9.49
CA GLU A 160 -0.19 -6.23 -9.18
C GLU A 160 -0.07 -6.62 -7.69
N PHE A 161 -0.82 -5.99 -6.79
CA PHE A 161 -0.75 -6.23 -5.34
C PHE A 161 -2.09 -6.69 -4.74
N GLU A 162 -3.05 -7.09 -5.57
CA GLU A 162 -4.37 -7.51 -5.08
C GLU A 162 -4.26 -8.71 -4.14
N ILE A 163 -3.51 -9.75 -4.52
CA ILE A 163 -3.36 -10.97 -3.71
C ILE A 163 -2.64 -10.66 -2.40
N GLU A 164 -1.57 -9.87 -2.45
CA GLU A 164 -0.80 -9.42 -1.29
C GLU A 164 -1.67 -8.59 -0.33
N ALA A 165 -2.60 -7.78 -0.87
CA ALA A 165 -3.60 -7.04 -0.09
C ALA A 165 -4.47 -7.97 0.73
N LEU A 166 -4.99 -9.01 0.08
CA LEU A 166 -5.81 -10.04 0.72
C LEU A 166 -5.00 -10.78 1.80
N LEU A 167 -3.76 -11.16 1.51
CA LEU A 167 -2.91 -11.85 2.48
C LEU A 167 -2.58 -10.96 3.69
N GLN A 168 -2.22 -9.69 3.48
CA GLN A 168 -1.85 -8.81 4.57
C GLN A 168 -3.02 -8.51 5.51
N ARG A 169 -4.25 -8.34 4.99
CA ARG A 169 -5.44 -8.16 5.84
C ARG A 169 -5.80 -9.42 6.64
N GLU A 170 -5.61 -10.61 6.06
CA GLU A 170 -5.83 -11.90 6.74
C GLU A 170 -4.82 -12.07 7.88
N LEU A 171 -3.53 -11.80 7.61
CA LEU A 171 -2.47 -11.84 8.61
C LEU A 171 -2.67 -10.81 9.74
N ALA A 172 -3.30 -9.68 9.42
CA ALA A 172 -3.67 -8.67 10.42
C ALA A 172 -4.96 -9.00 11.20
N GLY A 173 -5.61 -10.12 10.89
CA GLY A 173 -6.84 -10.57 11.53
C GLY A 173 -8.09 -9.84 11.05
N MET A 174 -8.01 -9.02 10.00
CA MET A 174 -9.13 -8.18 9.55
C MET A 174 -9.56 -8.53 8.12
N PRO A 175 -10.10 -9.75 7.89
CA PRO A 175 -10.44 -10.17 6.54
C PRO A 175 -11.62 -9.39 5.91
N GLY A 176 -12.40 -8.68 6.73
CA GLY A 176 -13.48 -7.83 6.26
C GLY A 176 -13.01 -6.55 5.54
N LEU A 177 -11.75 -6.12 5.72
CA LEU A 177 -11.22 -4.94 5.04
C LEU A 177 -11.10 -5.26 3.54
N THR A 178 -11.94 -4.66 2.70
CA THR A 178 -11.91 -4.94 1.25
C THR A 178 -11.12 -3.85 0.53
N PRO A 179 -9.94 -4.16 -0.06
CA PRO A 179 -9.19 -3.19 -0.85
C PRO A 179 -9.90 -2.92 -2.18
N GLY A 180 -9.83 -1.68 -2.64
CA GLY A 180 -10.14 -1.33 -4.02
C GLY A 180 -8.92 -1.54 -4.92
N VAL A 181 -9.16 -1.85 -6.19
CA VAL A 181 -8.10 -2.12 -7.18
C VAL A 181 -8.05 -1.01 -8.23
N ALA A 182 -6.87 -0.44 -8.41
CA ALA A 182 -6.55 0.53 -9.44
C ALA A 182 -5.66 -0.08 -10.52
N GLU A 183 -5.67 0.49 -11.73
CA GLU A 183 -4.85 0.01 -12.84
C GLU A 183 -3.36 0.30 -12.58
N HIS A 184 -2.50 -0.69 -12.81
CA HIS A 184 -1.04 -0.53 -12.74
C HIS A 184 -0.47 -0.11 -14.11
N PRO A 185 0.60 0.71 -14.17
CA PRO A 185 1.15 1.59 -13.13
C PRO A 185 0.45 2.94 -13.08
N ILE A 186 0.50 3.63 -11.94
CA ILE A 186 -0.16 4.93 -11.74
C ILE A 186 0.74 6.12 -12.11
N SER A 187 2.05 5.95 -11.91
CA SER A 187 3.04 7.01 -12.06
C SER A 187 3.13 7.57 -13.48
N SER A 188 2.86 6.76 -14.51
CA SER A 188 2.95 7.14 -15.91
C SER A 188 1.62 7.54 -16.55
N LEU A 189 0.52 7.53 -15.80
CA LEU A 189 -0.80 7.84 -16.36
C LEU A 189 -0.91 9.31 -16.75
N THR A 190 -1.49 9.57 -17.93
CA THR A 190 -1.92 10.91 -18.34
C THR A 190 -3.09 11.39 -17.51
N THR A 191 -3.46 12.66 -17.63
CA THR A 191 -4.63 13.21 -16.94
C THR A 191 -5.92 12.47 -17.29
N GLU A 192 -6.12 12.12 -18.55
CA GLU A 192 -7.31 11.42 -19.05
C GLU A 192 -7.36 9.99 -18.54
N GLN A 193 -6.20 9.32 -18.45
CA GLN A 193 -6.07 8.00 -17.84
C GLN A 193 -6.36 8.05 -16.33
N LEU A 194 -5.84 9.06 -15.62
CA LEU A 194 -6.14 9.27 -14.20
C LEU A 194 -7.62 9.52 -13.95
N GLN A 195 -8.31 10.26 -14.84
CA GLN A 195 -9.76 10.47 -14.74
C GLN A 195 -10.54 9.16 -14.87
N ARG A 196 -10.18 8.30 -15.82
CA ARG A 196 -10.81 6.97 -15.96
C ARG A 196 -10.53 6.08 -14.77
N CYS A 197 -9.29 6.08 -14.27
CA CYS A 197 -8.92 5.35 -13.06
C CYS A 197 -9.73 5.85 -11.85
N ALA A 198 -9.83 7.16 -11.66
CA ALA A 198 -10.60 7.78 -10.59
C ALA A 198 -12.10 7.42 -10.64
N ALA A 199 -12.71 7.35 -11.81
CA ALA A 199 -14.12 6.95 -11.95
C ALA A 199 -14.34 5.50 -11.48
N LYS A 200 -13.42 4.58 -11.85
CA LYS A 200 -13.45 3.19 -11.37
C LYS A 200 -13.21 3.11 -9.86
N MET A 201 -12.29 3.91 -9.33
CA MET A 201 -12.01 3.98 -7.89
C MET A 201 -13.22 4.51 -7.12
N ALA A 202 -13.86 5.59 -7.56
CA ALA A 202 -15.04 6.14 -6.91
C ALA A 202 -16.19 5.12 -6.84
N SER A 203 -16.44 4.41 -7.93
CA SER A 203 -17.45 3.34 -8.00
C SER A 203 -17.16 2.20 -7.01
N GLN A 204 -15.90 1.78 -6.90
CA GLN A 204 -15.48 0.78 -5.93
C GLN A 204 -15.63 1.29 -4.48
N ALA A 205 -15.22 2.52 -4.21
CA ALA A 205 -15.29 3.11 -2.88
C ALA A 205 -16.74 3.17 -2.37
N ARG A 206 -17.70 3.58 -3.21
CA ARG A 206 -19.13 3.54 -2.87
C ARG A 206 -19.61 2.15 -2.50
N ARG A 207 -19.27 1.14 -3.30
CA ARG A 207 -19.66 -0.25 -3.02
C ARG A 207 -19.03 -0.76 -1.73
N ILE A 208 -17.79 -0.40 -1.44
CA ILE A 208 -17.09 -0.83 -0.22
C ILE A 208 -17.67 -0.13 1.02
N TRP A 209 -17.98 1.16 0.96
CA TRP A 209 -18.58 1.87 2.10
C TRP A 209 -20.03 1.50 2.35
N PHE A 210 -20.86 1.36 1.30
CA PHE A 210 -22.32 1.25 1.45
C PHE A 210 -22.90 -0.12 1.06
N GLY A 211 -22.06 -1.08 0.65
CA GLY A 211 -22.50 -2.44 0.29
C GLY A 211 -23.36 -2.50 -0.98
N ALA A 212 -24.31 -3.44 -1.00
CA ALA A 212 -25.19 -3.70 -2.16
C ALA A 212 -26.07 -2.50 -2.54
N ASP A 213 -26.44 -1.67 -1.56
CA ASP A 213 -27.20 -0.44 -1.79
C ASP A 213 -26.36 0.58 -2.59
N GLY A 214 -25.07 0.67 -2.29
CA GLY A 214 -24.11 1.42 -3.10
C GLY A 214 -23.88 0.82 -4.49
N ALA A 215 -24.07 -0.50 -4.66
CA ALA A 215 -23.90 -1.17 -5.96
C ALA A 215 -25.07 -0.92 -6.93
N LEU A 216 -26.30 -0.77 -6.44
CA LEU A 216 -27.47 -0.40 -7.26
C LEU A 216 -27.36 1.03 -7.78
N GLU A 217 -26.89 1.95 -6.92
CA GLU A 217 -26.62 3.33 -7.31
C GLU A 217 -25.44 3.41 -8.30
N THR A 218 -24.42 2.58 -8.11
CA THR A 218 -23.31 2.40 -9.06
C THR A 218 -23.78 1.78 -10.40
N ALA A 219 -24.69 0.81 -10.40
CA ALA A 219 -25.18 0.19 -11.63
C ALA A 219 -26.06 1.15 -12.46
N MET A 220 -26.86 1.99 -11.80
CA MET A 220 -27.55 3.11 -12.46
C MET A 220 -26.55 4.13 -13.05
N PHE A 221 -25.41 4.33 -12.38
CA PHE A 221 -24.29 5.17 -12.81
C PHE A 221 -23.63 4.68 -14.12
N ASP A 222 -23.26 3.39 -14.21
CA ASP A 222 -22.59 2.83 -15.40
C ASP A 222 -23.50 2.87 -16.64
N ALA A 223 -24.81 2.71 -16.45
CA ALA A 223 -25.81 2.77 -17.52
C ALA A 223 -26.03 4.21 -18.05
N GLY A 224 -25.76 5.24 -17.25
CA GLY A 224 -25.91 6.64 -17.63
C GLY A 224 -24.70 7.23 -18.38
N ALA A 225 -23.49 6.70 -18.14
CA ALA A 225 -22.24 7.17 -18.74
C ALA A 225 -22.01 6.71 -20.20
N SER A 226 -22.92 5.89 -20.76
CA SER A 226 -22.87 5.38 -22.14
C SER A 226 -23.72 6.18 -23.14
N ARG A 227 -24.08 7.45 -22.84
CA ARG A 227 -24.83 8.33 -23.75
C ARG A 227 -24.09 9.62 -24.08
#